data_AF-A0A932PHI1-F1
#
_entry.id   AF-A0A932PHI1-F1
#
_cell.length_a   1.000
_cell.length_b   1.000
_cell.length_c   1.000
_cell.angle_alpha   90.00
_cell.angle_beta   90.00
_cell.angle_gamma   90.00
#
_symmetry.space_group_name_H-M   'P 1'
#
loop_
_entity.id
_entity.type
_entity.pdbx_description
1 polymer ?
#
loop_
_entity_poly.entity_id
_entity_poly.type
_entity_poly.pdbx_seq_one_letter_code
_entity_poly.pdbx_strand_id
1 'polypeptide(L)'
;MRPACTWSRRRALPARDFSSASFLLSVLGEGTFLDLLTFIEDFAPDPVTAYICRRARQDETRHVHFGMAHTKYHLQHDPATARPLIEAVRERAAFMDAVTGVNPFVQEALAVLAAGGAAAEKLAKGVEEGKKLYASMHENRVKRLLQAGFNEAHAQEISELHTPNFM
;
A
#
# COMPACT_ATOMS: atom_id res chain seq x y z
N MET A 1 -41.58 -2.30 -2.32
CA MET A 1 -40.45 -1.90 -1.45
C MET A 1 -39.23 -2.71 -1.85
N ARG A 2 -38.22 -2.09 -2.48
CA ARG A 2 -36.97 -2.77 -2.85
C ARG A 2 -36.02 -2.80 -1.62
N PRO A 3 -35.31 -3.90 -1.35
CA PRO A 3 -34.41 -3.97 -0.21
C PRO A 3 -33.20 -3.06 -0.46
N ALA A 4 -32.84 -2.29 0.56
CA ALA A 4 -31.73 -1.37 0.52
C ALA A 4 -30.41 -2.13 0.26
N CYS A 5 -29.65 -1.61 -0.69
CA CYS A 5 -28.35 -2.10 -1.14
C CYS A 5 -27.34 -2.09 0.02
N THR A 6 -26.96 -3.25 0.55
CA THR A 6 -25.99 -3.43 1.64
C THR A 6 -24.51 -3.46 1.18
N TRP A 7 -24.22 -2.95 -0.02
CA TRP A 7 -23.01 -3.26 -0.80
C TRP A 7 -21.76 -2.41 -0.56
N SER A 8 -21.45 -1.91 0.64
CA SER A 8 -20.16 -1.19 0.82
C SER A 8 -19.38 -1.37 2.12
N ARG A 9 -20.01 -1.65 3.27
CA ARG A 9 -19.25 -1.67 4.55
C ARG A 9 -18.49 -2.96 4.84
N ARG A 10 -18.93 -4.12 4.35
CA ARG A 10 -18.28 -5.41 4.66
C ARG A 10 -17.02 -5.72 3.83
N ARG A 11 -16.78 -4.99 2.73
CA ARG A 11 -15.67 -5.27 1.79
C ARG A 11 -14.37 -4.54 2.10
N ALA A 12 -14.41 -3.43 2.85
CA ALA A 12 -13.23 -2.60 3.09
C ALA A 12 -12.54 -2.87 4.44
N LEU A 13 -13.24 -3.44 5.43
CA LEU A 13 -12.74 -3.62 6.80
C LEU A 13 -13.15 -4.99 7.37
N PRO A 14 -12.33 -6.05 7.20
CA PRO A 14 -12.41 -7.22 8.08
C PRO A 14 -11.97 -6.87 9.51
N ALA A 15 -11.19 -5.78 9.66
CA ALA A 15 -10.76 -5.23 10.94
C ALA A 15 -11.96 -4.89 11.83
N ARG A 16 -12.08 -5.61 12.95
CA ARG A 16 -13.17 -5.49 13.92
C ARG A 16 -13.11 -4.21 14.76
N ASP A 17 -12.00 -3.49 14.70
CA ASP A 17 -11.73 -2.27 15.46
C ASP A 17 -11.03 -1.20 14.62
N PHE A 18 -11.11 0.05 15.08
CA PHE A 18 -10.55 1.21 14.39
C PHE A 18 -9.03 1.15 14.22
N SER A 19 -8.29 0.62 15.19
CA SER A 19 -6.83 0.56 15.14
C SER A 19 -6.36 -0.37 14.03
N SER A 20 -6.97 -1.55 13.93
CA SER A 20 -6.73 -2.51 12.85
C SER A 20 -7.12 -1.93 11.49
N ALA A 21 -8.26 -1.23 11.41
CA ALA A 21 -8.73 -0.57 10.20
C ALA A 21 -7.78 0.52 9.70
N SER A 22 -7.40 1.44 10.60
CA SER A 22 -6.48 2.54 10.31
C SER A 22 -5.07 2.03 9.98
N PHE A 23 -4.61 0.96 10.65
CA PHE A 23 -3.33 0.35 10.34
C PHE A 23 -3.30 -0.25 8.92
N LEU A 24 -4.30 -1.07 8.58
CA LEU A 24 -4.39 -1.68 7.24
C LEU A 24 -4.51 -0.64 6.13
N LEU A 25 -5.37 0.36 6.32
CA LEU A 25 -5.62 1.38 5.31
C LEU A 25 -4.46 2.37 5.24
N SER A 26 -4.17 3.06 6.34
CA SER A 26 -3.31 4.23 6.31
C SER A 26 -1.83 3.92 6.46
N VAL A 27 -1.45 2.87 7.20
CA VAL A 27 -0.03 2.52 7.31
C VAL A 27 0.41 1.62 6.16
N LEU A 28 -0.36 0.57 5.86
CA LEU A 28 0.03 -0.38 4.80
C LEU A 28 -0.44 0.07 3.41
N GLY A 29 -1.73 0.37 3.25
CA GLY A 29 -2.30 0.79 1.97
C GLY A 29 -1.72 2.11 1.48
N GLU A 30 -2.15 3.21 2.08
CA GLU A 30 -1.76 4.59 1.72
C GLU A 30 -0.25 4.79 1.80
N GLY A 31 0.42 4.12 2.74
CA GLY A 31 1.89 4.09 2.80
C GLY A 31 2.51 3.59 1.50
N THR A 32 1.96 2.53 0.92
CA THR A 32 2.43 2.01 -0.37
C THR A 32 2.05 2.95 -1.53
N PHE A 33 0.91 3.66 -1.44
CA PHE A 33 0.55 4.68 -2.42
C PHE A 33 1.53 5.86 -2.46
N LEU A 34 2.24 6.18 -1.37
CA LEU A 34 3.28 7.22 -1.42
C LEU A 34 4.37 6.90 -2.44
N ASP A 35 4.84 5.65 -2.46
CA ASP A 35 5.87 5.18 -3.39
C ASP A 35 5.31 5.14 -4.82
N LEU A 36 4.08 4.64 -5.00
CA LEU A 36 3.42 4.61 -6.31
C LEU A 36 3.19 6.02 -6.89
N LEU A 37 2.70 6.95 -6.09
CA LEU A 37 2.44 8.32 -6.53
C LEU A 37 3.73 9.06 -6.87
N THR A 38 4.82 8.80 -6.15
CA THR A 38 6.15 9.32 -6.49
C THR A 38 6.60 8.77 -7.84
N PHE A 39 6.46 7.46 -8.07
CA PHE A 39 6.80 6.84 -9.34
C PHE A 39 6.01 7.43 -10.52
N ILE A 40 4.69 7.60 -10.36
CA ILE A 40 3.86 8.20 -11.42
C ILE A 40 4.23 9.68 -11.63
N GLU A 41 4.57 10.41 -10.56
CA GLU A 41 5.06 11.79 -10.65
C GLU A 41 6.36 11.87 -11.46
N ASP A 42 7.32 10.98 -11.21
CA ASP A 42 8.63 10.95 -11.86
C ASP A 42 8.56 10.56 -13.35
N PHE A 43 7.62 9.68 -13.71
CA PHE A 43 7.42 9.20 -15.08
C PHE A 43 6.18 9.79 -15.76
N ALA A 44 5.63 10.88 -15.23
CA ALA A 44 4.42 11.49 -15.76
C ALA A 44 4.59 11.89 -17.24
N PRO A 45 3.62 11.60 -18.11
CA PRO A 45 3.70 11.94 -19.54
C PRO A 45 3.55 13.45 -19.79
N ASP A 46 3.02 14.19 -18.81
CA ASP A 46 2.75 15.62 -18.91
C ASP A 46 2.78 16.30 -17.51
N PRO A 47 2.91 17.64 -17.47
CA PRO A 47 2.99 18.38 -16.20
C PRO A 47 1.71 18.34 -15.34
N VAL A 48 0.53 18.15 -15.94
CA VAL A 48 -0.75 18.09 -15.21
C VAL A 48 -0.84 16.78 -14.44
N THR A 49 -0.48 15.67 -15.07
CA THR A 49 -0.39 14.36 -14.40
C THR A 49 0.58 14.40 -13.22
N ALA A 50 1.80 14.93 -13.42
CA ALA A 50 2.78 15.09 -12.34
C ALA A 50 2.24 15.93 -11.18
N TYR A 51 1.57 17.04 -11.51
CA TYR A 51 0.99 17.94 -10.51
C TYR A 51 -0.10 17.25 -9.67
N ILE A 52 -1.03 16.53 -10.31
CA ILE A 52 -2.11 15.82 -9.59
C ILE A 52 -1.53 14.74 -8.69
N CYS A 53 -0.57 13.94 -9.16
CA CYS A 53 0.10 12.92 -8.35
C CYS A 53 0.80 13.53 -7.13
N ARG A 54 1.48 14.66 -7.30
CA ARG A 54 2.10 15.39 -6.19
C ARG A 54 1.07 15.84 -5.15
N ARG A 55 -0.08 16.37 -5.59
CA ARG A 55 -1.15 16.83 -4.68
C ARG A 55 -1.80 15.66 -3.93
N ALA A 56 -2.12 14.57 -4.62
CA ALA A 56 -2.63 13.36 -3.99
C ALA A 56 -1.63 12.81 -2.97
N ARG A 57 -0.34 12.76 -3.31
CA ARG A 57 0.71 12.29 -2.41
C ARG A 57 0.82 13.12 -1.13
N GLN A 58 0.59 14.44 -1.21
CA GLN A 58 0.55 15.29 -0.01
C GLN A 58 -0.59 14.91 0.94
N ASP A 59 -1.76 14.58 0.39
CA ASP A 59 -2.92 14.17 1.17
C ASP A 59 -2.68 12.79 1.80
N GLU A 60 -2.19 11.82 1.01
CA GLU A 60 -1.84 10.49 1.52
C GLU A 60 -0.74 10.54 2.58
N THR A 61 0.21 11.48 2.46
CA THR A 61 1.24 11.66 3.49
C THR A 61 0.61 12.04 4.83
N ARG A 62 -0.48 12.84 4.84
CA ARG A 62 -1.18 13.20 6.08
C ARG A 62 -1.92 12.01 6.66
N HIS A 63 -2.56 11.19 5.82
CA HIS A 63 -3.25 9.99 6.30
C HIS A 63 -2.26 8.96 6.87
N VAL A 64 -1.14 8.74 6.19
CA VAL A 64 -0.04 7.88 6.68
C VAL A 64 0.50 8.39 8.00
N HIS A 65 0.75 9.71 8.14
CA HIS A 65 1.20 10.27 9.41
C HIS A 65 0.20 10.06 10.55
N PHE A 66 -1.10 10.22 10.28
CA PHE A 66 -2.14 9.94 11.25
C PHE A 66 -2.11 8.46 11.68
N GLY A 67 -2.13 7.52 10.73
CA GLY A 67 -2.08 6.09 11.02
C GLY A 67 -0.81 5.69 11.78
N MET A 68 0.34 6.20 11.36
CA MET A 68 1.63 5.98 12.02
C MET A 68 1.64 6.48 13.46
N ALA A 69 1.13 7.68 13.72
CA ALA A 69 1.06 8.24 15.07
C ALA A 69 0.13 7.40 15.97
N HIS A 70 -1.03 7.00 15.45
CA HIS A 70 -1.99 6.15 16.14
C HIS A 70 -1.39 4.78 16.50
N THR A 71 -0.83 4.08 15.52
CA THR A 71 -0.18 2.76 15.73
C THR A 71 0.96 2.86 16.72
N LYS A 72 1.83 3.88 16.58
CA LYS A 72 2.96 4.09 17.47
C LYS A 72 2.52 4.32 18.92
N TYR A 73 1.52 5.18 19.12
CA TYR A 73 0.98 5.44 20.45
C TYR A 73 0.51 4.15 21.11
N HIS A 74 -0.27 3.33 20.40
CA HIS A 74 -0.77 2.07 20.96
C HIS A 74 0.34 1.07 21.27
N LEU A 75 1.31 0.87 20.37
CA LEU A 75 2.42 -0.06 20.60
C LEU A 75 3.33 0.36 21.76
N GLN A 76 3.49 1.66 22.00
CA GLN A 76 4.28 2.17 23.12
C GLN A 76 3.59 1.96 24.48
N HIS A 77 2.27 2.01 24.54
CA HIS A 77 1.51 1.88 25.79
C HIS A 77 1.05 0.45 26.06
N ASP A 78 0.78 -0.32 25.01
CA ASP A 78 0.43 -1.74 25.10
C ASP A 78 1.07 -2.52 23.93
N PRO A 79 2.26 -3.10 24.15
CA PRO A 79 2.92 -3.94 23.16
C PRO A 79 2.08 -5.14 22.69
N ALA A 80 1.10 -5.59 23.48
CA ALA A 80 0.21 -6.69 23.09
C ALA A 80 -0.68 -6.32 21.89
N THR A 81 -0.86 -5.01 21.62
CA THR A 81 -1.58 -4.51 20.44
C THR A 81 -0.92 -4.92 19.11
N ALA A 82 0.37 -5.30 19.09
CA ALA A 82 1.01 -5.78 17.87
C ALA A 82 0.33 -7.03 17.29
N ARG A 83 -0.10 -7.95 18.15
CA ARG A 83 -0.69 -9.23 17.74
C ARG A 83 -1.98 -9.07 16.91
N PRO A 84 -3.04 -8.37 17.39
CA PRO A 84 -4.25 -8.20 16.59
C PRO A 84 -4.01 -7.46 15.27
N LEU A 85 -3.04 -6.52 15.22
CA LEU A 85 -2.67 -5.85 13.97
C LEU A 85 -2.09 -6.85 12.96
N ILE A 86 -1.16 -7.71 13.38
CA ILE A 86 -0.56 -8.75 12.53
C ILE A 86 -1.63 -9.75 12.05
N GLU A 87 -2.51 -10.20 12.93
CA GLU A 87 -3.64 -11.08 12.54
C GLU A 87 -4.53 -10.42 11.49
N ALA A 88 -4.83 -9.13 11.63
CA ALA A 88 -5.59 -8.39 10.62
C ALA A 88 -4.88 -8.33 9.26
N VAL A 89 -3.53 -8.26 9.23
CA VAL A 89 -2.75 -8.36 7.98
C VAL A 89 -2.87 -9.74 7.37
N ARG A 90 -2.72 -10.80 8.18
CA ARG A 90 -2.84 -12.20 7.74
C ARG A 90 -4.23 -12.48 7.17
N GLU A 91 -5.29 -12.06 7.85
CA GLU A 91 -6.68 -12.18 7.39
C GLU A 91 -6.91 -11.47 6.06
N ARG A 92 -6.39 -10.23 5.92
CA ARG A 92 -6.46 -9.50 4.65
C ARG A 92 -5.71 -10.21 3.53
N ALA A 93 -4.50 -10.70 3.80
CA ALA A 93 -3.69 -11.39 2.82
C ALA A 93 -4.38 -12.68 2.34
N ALA A 94 -4.89 -13.50 3.26
CA ALA A 94 -5.64 -14.71 2.93
C ALA A 94 -6.92 -14.42 2.12
N PHE A 95 -7.61 -13.32 2.45
CA PHE A 95 -8.77 -12.88 1.66
C PHE A 95 -8.39 -12.46 0.24
N MET A 96 -7.28 -11.73 0.08
CA MET A 96 -6.83 -11.27 -1.22
C MET A 96 -6.31 -12.41 -2.10
N ASP A 97 -5.53 -13.35 -1.55
CA ASP A 97 -5.11 -14.56 -2.28
C ASP A 97 -6.31 -15.35 -2.84
N ALA A 98 -7.43 -15.35 -2.12
CA ALA A 98 -8.65 -16.02 -2.55
C ALA A 98 -9.45 -15.26 -3.63
N VAL A 99 -9.18 -13.96 -3.85
CA VAL A 99 -10.01 -13.07 -4.68
C VAL A 99 -9.24 -12.49 -5.87
N THR A 100 -7.93 -12.24 -5.75
CA THR A 100 -7.11 -11.55 -6.76
C THR A 100 -5.62 -11.89 -6.57
N GLY A 101 -4.97 -12.44 -7.60
CA GLY A 101 -3.52 -12.25 -7.77
C GLY A 101 -3.26 -10.87 -8.39
N VAL A 102 -2.08 -10.28 -8.16
CA VAL A 102 -1.68 -8.96 -8.71
C VAL A 102 -2.18 -8.81 -10.14
N ASN A 103 -2.99 -7.79 -10.40
CA ASN A 103 -3.56 -7.58 -11.72
C ASN A 103 -2.42 -7.30 -12.73
N PRO A 104 -2.10 -8.24 -13.65
CA PRO A 104 -0.97 -8.11 -14.57
C PRO A 104 -1.07 -6.85 -15.43
N PHE A 105 -2.28 -6.37 -15.69
CA PHE A 105 -2.51 -5.17 -16.49
C PHE A 105 -1.94 -3.91 -15.86
N VAL A 106 -1.84 -3.83 -14.53
CA VAL A 106 -1.26 -2.64 -13.90
C VAL A 106 0.26 -2.70 -13.87
N GLN A 107 0.85 -3.89 -13.72
CA GLN A 107 2.30 -4.04 -13.88
C GLN A 107 2.73 -3.64 -15.30
N GLU A 108 1.96 -4.08 -16.30
CA GLU A 108 2.15 -3.67 -17.70
C GLU A 108 1.96 -2.16 -17.88
N ALA A 109 0.91 -1.57 -17.30
CA ALA A 109 0.67 -0.12 -17.40
C ALA A 109 1.80 0.70 -16.78
N LEU A 110 2.32 0.29 -15.62
CA LEU A 110 3.45 0.96 -14.96
C LEU A 110 4.74 0.82 -15.78
N ALA A 111 4.97 -0.34 -16.40
CA ALA A 111 6.10 -0.54 -17.30
C ALA A 111 6.00 0.35 -18.55
N VAL A 112 4.82 0.45 -19.17
CA VAL A 112 4.58 1.35 -20.32
C VAL A 112 4.78 2.81 -19.92
N LEU A 113 4.28 3.22 -18.75
CA LEU A 113 4.44 4.58 -18.22
C LEU A 113 5.93 4.92 -18.06
N ALA A 114 6.69 4.09 -17.36
CA ALA A 114 8.11 4.32 -17.12
C ALA A 114 8.98 4.21 -18.39
N ALA A 115 8.55 3.44 -19.38
CA ALA A 115 9.18 3.39 -20.69
C ALA A 115 8.92 4.64 -21.55
N GLY A 116 7.94 5.48 -21.18
CA GLY A 116 7.49 6.61 -21.98
C GLY A 116 6.77 6.19 -23.27
N GLY A 117 6.12 5.02 -23.28
CA GLY A 117 5.40 4.47 -24.42
C GLY A 117 5.54 2.95 -24.58
N ALA A 118 4.78 2.38 -25.52
CA ALA A 118 4.69 0.93 -25.73
C ALA A 118 5.68 0.35 -26.76
N ALA A 119 6.69 1.12 -27.17
CA ALA A 119 7.71 0.67 -28.11
C ALA A 119 8.54 -0.47 -27.49
N ALA A 120 8.68 -1.59 -28.20
CA ALA A 120 9.27 -2.82 -27.68
C ALA A 120 10.70 -2.63 -27.15
N GLU A 121 11.47 -1.73 -27.77
CA GLU A 121 12.87 -1.46 -27.41
C GLU A 121 13.00 -0.75 -26.05
N LYS A 122 11.94 -0.06 -25.60
CA LYS A 122 11.93 0.72 -24.35
C LYS A 122 11.28 -0.01 -23.19
N LEU A 123 10.45 -1.02 -23.46
CA LEU A 123 9.69 -1.75 -22.42
C LEU A 123 10.60 -2.46 -21.42
N ALA A 124 11.77 -2.96 -21.85
CA ALA A 124 12.71 -3.61 -20.95
C ALA A 124 13.13 -2.68 -19.79
N LYS A 125 13.37 -1.39 -20.09
CA LYS A 125 13.66 -0.37 -19.08
C LYS A 125 12.45 -0.12 -18.17
N GLY A 126 11.26 0.01 -18.75
CA GLY A 126 10.03 0.21 -17.99
C GLY A 126 9.75 -0.91 -16.97
N VAL A 127 9.98 -2.16 -17.38
CA VAL A 127 9.88 -3.34 -16.49
C VAL A 127 10.92 -3.29 -15.37
N GLU A 128 12.14 -2.84 -15.65
CA GLU A 128 13.18 -2.67 -14.63
C GLU A 128 12.78 -1.61 -13.59
N GLU A 129 12.26 -0.47 -14.03
CA GLU A 129 11.77 0.60 -13.14
C GLU A 129 10.59 0.13 -12.29
N GLY A 130 9.67 -0.66 -12.88
CA GLY A 130 8.59 -1.30 -12.12
C GLY A 130 9.11 -2.22 -11.03
N LYS A 131 10.15 -3.02 -11.27
CA LYS A 131 10.78 -3.86 -10.24
C LYS A 131 11.41 -3.03 -9.11
N LYS A 132 12.08 -1.92 -9.44
CA LYS A 132 12.64 -0.99 -8.45
C LYS A 132 11.56 -0.36 -7.57
N LEU A 133 10.40 -0.07 -8.13
CA LEU A 133 9.25 0.42 -7.38
C LEU A 133 8.82 -0.58 -6.30
N TYR A 134 8.62 -1.85 -6.65
CA TYR A 134 8.22 -2.88 -5.68
C TYR A 134 9.27 -3.09 -4.57
N ALA A 135 10.56 -3.07 -4.92
CA ALA A 135 11.64 -3.14 -3.94
C ALA A 135 11.59 -1.93 -2.98
N SER A 136 11.44 -0.72 -3.51
CA SER A 136 11.35 0.51 -2.72
C SER A 136 10.14 0.51 -1.80
N MET A 137 8.97 0.05 -2.29
CA MET A 137 7.75 -0.10 -1.49
C MET A 137 7.96 -1.04 -0.30
N HIS A 138 8.63 -2.17 -0.53
CA HIS A 138 8.96 -3.12 0.53
C HIS A 138 9.87 -2.47 1.58
N GLU A 139 11.00 -1.89 1.16
CA GLU A 139 11.97 -1.25 2.06
C GLU A 139 11.34 -0.11 2.87
N ASN A 140 10.58 0.77 2.22
CA ASN A 140 9.95 1.92 2.89
C ASN A 140 8.84 1.48 3.84
N ARG A 141 8.10 0.41 3.54
CA ARG A 141 7.14 -0.19 4.47
C ARG A 141 7.83 -0.76 5.71
N VAL A 142 8.90 -1.53 5.54
CA VAL A 142 9.68 -2.06 6.67
C VAL A 142 10.21 -0.93 7.55
N LYS A 143 10.79 0.12 6.95
CA LYS A 143 11.25 1.32 7.70
C LYS A 143 10.12 1.97 8.49
N ARG A 144 8.93 2.15 7.90
CA ARG A 144 7.75 2.69 8.59
C ARG A 144 7.32 1.79 9.76
N LEU A 145 7.26 0.47 9.57
CA LEU A 145 6.84 -0.46 10.63
C LEU A 145 7.81 -0.46 11.81
N LEU A 146 9.12 -0.41 11.56
CA LEU A 146 10.13 -0.24 12.61
C LEU A 146 9.94 1.08 13.37
N GLN A 147 9.69 2.19 12.65
CA GLN A 147 9.42 3.50 13.25
C GLN A 147 8.12 3.53 14.08
N ALA A 148 7.13 2.71 13.71
CA ALA A 148 5.89 2.55 14.46
C ALA A 148 6.09 1.74 15.76
N GLY A 149 7.17 0.97 15.88
CA GLY A 149 7.50 0.20 17.08
C GLY A 149 7.36 -1.31 16.94
N PHE A 150 7.18 -1.85 15.74
CA PHE A 150 7.31 -3.28 15.50
C PHE A 150 8.79 -3.69 15.56
N ASN A 151 9.05 -4.94 15.95
CA ASN A 151 10.37 -5.54 15.79
C ASN A 151 10.63 -5.92 14.33
N GLU A 152 11.88 -6.25 14.01
CA GLU A 152 12.30 -6.58 12.64
C GLU A 152 11.56 -7.79 12.06
N ALA A 153 11.37 -8.86 12.84
CA ALA A 153 10.67 -10.05 12.38
C ALA A 153 9.22 -9.75 11.99
N HIS A 154 8.49 -9.00 12.83
CA HIS A 154 7.12 -8.59 12.53
C HIS A 154 7.05 -7.61 11.36
N ALA A 155 7.99 -6.66 11.27
CA ALA A 155 8.03 -5.71 10.17
C ALA A 155 8.25 -6.40 8.82
N GLN A 156 9.13 -7.41 8.79
CA GLN A 156 9.38 -8.22 7.61
C GLN A 156 8.14 -9.04 7.24
N GLU A 157 7.57 -9.78 8.18
CA GLU A 157 6.37 -10.59 7.97
C GLU A 157 5.22 -9.76 7.40
N ILE A 158 4.90 -8.63 8.04
CA ILE A 158 3.82 -7.73 7.61
C ILE A 158 4.08 -7.24 6.18
N SER A 159 5.33 -6.89 5.85
CA SER A 159 5.68 -6.39 4.52
C SER A 159 5.57 -7.48 3.46
N GLU A 160 5.99 -8.70 3.76
CA GLU A 160 5.88 -9.86 2.88
C GLU A 160 4.42 -10.24 2.62
N LEU A 161 3.57 -10.22 3.64
CA LEU A 161 2.13 -10.49 3.48
C LEU A 161 1.41 -9.42 2.64
N HIS A 162 1.93 -8.20 2.62
CA HIS A 162 1.34 -7.09 1.87
C HIS A 162 1.83 -7.01 0.41
N THR A 163 3.07 -7.43 0.13
CA THR A 163 3.73 -7.21 -1.18
C THR A 163 3.08 -7.96 -2.35
N PRO A 164 2.65 -9.23 -2.22
CA PRO A 164 1.89 -9.94 -3.26
C PRO A 164 0.49 -9.36 -3.51
N ASN A 165 0.00 -8.56 -2.57
CA ASN A 165 -1.36 -8.04 -2.54
C ASN A 165 -1.43 -6.58 -3.02
N PHE A 166 -0.45 -6.18 -3.85
CA PHE A 166 -0.49 -4.90 -4.53
C PHE A 166 -1.50 -5.00 -5.69
N MET A 167 -2.77 -4.79 -5.29
CA MET A 167 -4.08 -5.02 -5.93
C MET A 167 -4.64 -6.42 -5.88
#